data_AF-E4T0J8-F1
#
_entry.id   AF-E4T0J8-F1
#
_cell.length_a   1.000
_cell.length_b   1.000
_cell.length_c   1.000
_cell.angle_alpha   90.00
_cell.angle_beta   90.00
_cell.angle_gamma   90.00
#
_symmetry.space_group_name_H-M   'P 1'
#
loop_
_entity.id
_entity.type
_entity.pdbx_description
1 polymer ?
#
loop_
_entity_poly.entity_id
_entity_poly.type
_entity_poly.pdbx_seq_one_letter_code
_entity_poly.pdbx_strand_id
1 'polypeptide(L)'
;MSEKAIHIEEHRDDEASKLGMWLFIFTELLLFGGLFLVYSIFRAEYPTAFHQSSLELSVTIGAINTIVLLFSSMTIAMALTATQKNDPKRALVFIGITLFCALAFLVNKYFEWGHKIEHGLYPGSTLMPFLDRGHLLYFSLYFFMTGLHALHIIIGMTLLVVCYFKVKSKNINSKDYVLLENGALYWHLVDLIWIFLFPLMYLIT
;
A
#
# COMPACT_ATOMS: atom_id res chain seq x y z
N MET A 1 43.63 21.18 30.19
CA MET A 1 42.16 21.04 30.14
C MET A 1 41.81 20.38 28.81
N SER A 2 41.58 19.06 28.82
CA SER A 2 41.15 18.32 27.63
C SER A 2 39.63 18.44 27.53
N GLU A 3 39.16 19.01 26.43
CA GLU A 3 37.75 19.13 26.09
C GLU A 3 37.16 17.72 25.95
N LYS A 4 36.31 17.33 26.90
CA LYS A 4 35.53 16.10 26.83
C LYS A 4 34.46 16.35 25.77
N ALA A 5 34.67 15.86 24.55
CA ALA A 5 33.63 15.80 23.55
C ALA A 5 32.43 15.06 24.17
N ILE A 6 31.33 15.79 24.39
CA ILE A 6 30.07 15.23 24.84
C ILE A 6 29.56 14.41 23.65
N HIS A 7 29.89 13.12 23.64
CA HIS A 7 29.14 12.15 22.84
C HIS A 7 27.73 12.15 23.42
N ILE A 8 26.85 12.95 22.83
CA ILE A 8 25.41 12.79 22.98
C ILE A 8 25.14 11.43 22.35
N GLU A 9 25.14 10.36 23.15
CA GLU A 9 24.47 9.13 22.76
C GLU A 9 23.00 9.52 22.59
N GLU A 10 22.62 9.79 21.34
CA GLU A 10 21.23 9.96 20.93
C GLU A 10 20.50 8.71 21.40
N HIS A 11 19.70 8.84 22.45
CA HIS A 11 18.99 7.73 23.07
C HIS A 11 17.92 7.27 22.08
N ARG A 12 18.29 6.33 21.20
CA ARG A 12 17.39 5.80 20.19
C ARG A 12 16.48 4.77 20.84
N ASP A 13 15.29 5.22 21.23
CA ASP A 13 14.26 4.37 21.82
C ASP A 13 13.56 3.56 20.73
N ASP A 14 14.17 2.43 20.39
CA ASP A 14 13.66 1.46 19.42
C ASP A 14 12.24 0.96 19.80
N GLU A 15 11.95 0.87 21.10
CA GLU A 15 10.63 0.52 21.63
C GLU A 15 9.59 1.61 21.32
N ALA A 16 9.94 2.89 21.48
CA ALA A 16 9.06 4.00 21.16
C ALA A 16 8.78 4.09 19.64
N SER A 17 9.80 3.81 18.82
CA SER A 17 9.67 3.74 17.36
C SER A 17 8.71 2.62 16.92
N LYS A 18 8.83 1.43 17.52
CA LYS A 18 7.91 0.31 17.26
C LYS A 18 6.48 0.65 17.72
N LEU A 19 6.32 1.19 18.92
CA LEU A 19 5.02 1.61 19.44
C LEU A 19 4.35 2.63 18.51
N GLY A 20 5.12 3.62 18.04
CA GLY A 20 4.63 4.62 17.08
C GLY A 20 4.17 3.98 15.76
N MET A 21 4.92 3.00 15.24
CA MET A 21 4.53 2.27 14.04
C MET A 21 3.24 1.47 14.24
N TRP A 22 3.08 0.78 15.37
CA TRP A 22 1.83 0.06 15.69
C TRP A 22 0.63 0.98 15.85
N LEU A 23 0.81 2.13 16.50
CA LEU A 23 -0.24 3.13 16.64
C LEU A 23 -0.64 3.71 15.28
N PHE A 24 0.34 3.98 14.41
CA PHE A 24 0.09 4.39 13.02
C PHE A 24 -0.68 3.32 12.23
N ILE A 25 -0.29 2.05 12.33
CA ILE A 25 -1.02 0.93 11.70
C ILE A 25 -2.48 0.91 12.16
N PHE A 26 -2.72 1.08 13.46
CA PHE A 26 -4.06 1.10 14.01
C PHE A 26 -4.89 2.27 13.46
N THR A 27 -4.33 3.47 13.34
CA THR A 27 -5.04 4.62 12.77
C THR A 27 -5.40 4.41 11.31
N GLU A 28 -4.52 3.81 10.51
CA GLU A 28 -4.79 3.51 9.10
C GLU A 28 -5.85 2.41 8.94
N LEU A 29 -5.82 1.39 9.81
CA LEU A 29 -6.88 0.37 9.84
C LEU A 29 -8.24 0.97 10.18
N LEU A 30 -8.31 1.96 11.07
CA LEU A 30 -9.56 2.67 11.37
C LEU A 30 -10.01 3.55 10.19
N LEU A 31 -9.09 4.24 9.51
CA LEU A 31 -9.38 5.05 8.33
C LEU A 31 -10.01 4.19 7.21
N PHE A 32 -9.35 3.11 6.81
CA PHE A 32 -9.86 2.21 5.78
C PHE A 32 -11.07 1.41 6.27
N GLY A 33 -11.10 1.01 7.54
CA GLY A 33 -12.25 0.35 8.15
C GLY A 33 -13.53 1.19 8.06
N GLY A 34 -13.43 2.50 8.33
CA GLY A 34 -14.54 3.44 8.15
C GLY A 34 -15.00 3.51 6.69
N LEU A 35 -14.07 3.57 5.73
CA LEU A 35 -14.39 3.59 4.30
C LEU A 35 -15.06 2.29 3.83
N PHE A 36 -14.62 1.14 4.33
CA PHE A 36 -15.25 -0.15 4.03
C PHE A 36 -16.68 -0.24 4.57
N LEU A 37 -16.95 0.33 5.76
CA LEU A 37 -18.31 0.42 6.30
C LEU A 37 -19.21 1.30 5.42
N VAL A 38 -18.72 2.48 5.04
CA VAL A 38 -19.46 3.40 4.16
C VAL A 38 -19.78 2.73 2.81
N TYR A 39 -18.79 2.06 2.20
CA TYR A 39 -19.01 1.28 0.99
C TYR A 39 -20.05 0.18 1.18
N SER A 40 -20.00 -0.55 2.30
CA SER A 40 -20.95 -1.63 2.60
C SER A 40 -22.38 -1.13 2.77
N ILE A 41 -22.57 0.05 3.38
CA ILE A 41 -23.89 0.68 3.54
C ILE A 41 -24.46 1.08 2.17
N PHE A 42 -23.69 1.81 1.36
CA PHE A 42 -24.17 2.24 0.04
C PHE A 42 -24.43 1.06 -0.90
N ARG A 43 -23.64 -0.01 -0.77
CA ARG A 43 -23.89 -1.25 -1.48
C ARG A 43 -25.23 -1.88 -1.10
N ALA A 44 -25.56 -1.91 0.19
CA ALA A 44 -26.84 -2.46 0.66
C ALA A 44 -28.03 -1.62 0.19
N GLU A 45 -27.82 -0.31 0.02
CA GLU A 45 -28.85 0.63 -0.47
C GLU A 45 -29.06 0.55 -1.99
N TYR A 46 -27.98 0.32 -2.78
CA TYR A 46 -28.03 0.28 -4.26
C TYR A 46 -27.45 -1.02 -4.85
N PRO A 47 -28.01 -2.20 -4.55
CA PRO A 47 -27.42 -3.48 -4.91
C PRO A 47 -27.31 -3.71 -6.43
N THR A 48 -28.32 -3.29 -7.20
CA THR A 48 -28.36 -3.49 -8.67
C THR A 48 -27.33 -2.63 -9.40
N ALA A 49 -27.16 -1.37 -8.98
CA ALA A 49 -26.19 -0.46 -9.57
C ALA A 49 -24.74 -0.84 -9.21
N PHE A 50 -24.50 -1.32 -7.99
CA PHE A 50 -23.19 -1.83 -7.57
C PHE A 50 -22.82 -3.12 -8.33
N HIS A 51 -23.79 -4.00 -8.57
CA HIS A 51 -23.61 -5.21 -9.37
C HIS A 51 -23.17 -4.87 -10.81
N GLN A 52 -23.90 -3.97 -11.48
CA GLN A 52 -23.59 -3.56 -12.85
C GLN A 52 -22.22 -2.85 -12.94
N SER A 53 -21.91 -2.00 -11.97
CA SER A 53 -20.62 -1.29 -11.93
C SER A 53 -19.43 -2.23 -11.71
N SER A 54 -19.59 -3.29 -10.90
CA SER A 54 -18.54 -4.28 -10.64
C SER A 54 -18.17 -5.09 -11.89
N LEU A 55 -19.13 -5.34 -12.79
CA LEU A 55 -18.89 -6.04 -14.06
C LEU A 55 -18.01 -5.24 -15.03
N GLU A 56 -17.93 -3.92 -14.88
CA GLU A 56 -17.04 -3.07 -15.68
C GLU A 56 -15.57 -3.11 -15.21
N LEU A 57 -15.28 -3.83 -14.14
CA LEU A 57 -13.93 -4.00 -13.62
C LEU A 57 -13.35 -5.34 -14.05
N SER A 58 -12.10 -5.33 -14.52
CA SER A 58 -11.42 -6.57 -14.92
C SER A 58 -10.91 -7.32 -13.69
N VAL A 59 -11.67 -8.33 -13.26
CA VAL A 59 -11.31 -9.23 -12.15
C VAL A 59 -9.96 -9.91 -12.39
N THR A 60 -9.65 -10.27 -13.64
CA THR A 60 -8.40 -10.95 -14.01
C THR A 60 -7.17 -10.06 -13.76
N ILE A 61 -7.24 -8.80 -14.18
CA ILE A 61 -6.15 -7.83 -13.96
C ILE A 61 -5.98 -7.55 -12.47
N GLY A 62 -7.09 -7.39 -11.74
CA GLY A 62 -7.07 -7.24 -10.29
C GLY A 62 -6.48 -8.46 -9.57
N ALA A 63 -6.81 -9.68 -10.00
CA ALA A 63 -6.30 -10.92 -9.41
C ALA A 63 -4.78 -11.08 -9.62
N ILE A 64 -4.28 -10.77 -10.82
CA ILE A 64 -2.85 -10.77 -11.11
C ILE A 64 -2.12 -9.78 -10.19
N ASN A 65 -2.66 -8.57 -10.03
CA ASN A 65 -2.11 -7.57 -9.13
C ASN A 65 -2.04 -8.04 -7.68
N THR A 66 -3.10 -8.71 -7.19
CA THR A 66 -3.11 -9.28 -5.83
C THR A 66 -2.03 -10.35 -5.67
N ILE A 67 -1.83 -11.23 -6.65
CA ILE A 67 -0.75 -12.23 -6.62
C ILE A 67 0.62 -11.55 -6.59
N VAL A 68 0.82 -10.51 -7.41
CA VAL A 68 2.07 -9.73 -7.46
C VAL A 68 2.36 -9.07 -6.10
N LEU A 69 1.34 -8.48 -5.46
CA LEU A 69 1.50 -7.85 -4.14
C LEU A 69 1.79 -8.89 -3.05
N LEU A 70 1.07 -10.02 -3.02
CA LEU A 70 1.34 -11.11 -2.08
C LEU A 70 2.78 -11.64 -2.21
N PHE A 71 3.25 -11.79 -3.45
CA PHE A 71 4.64 -12.15 -3.72
C PHE A 71 5.62 -11.07 -3.20
N SER A 72 5.29 -9.79 -3.41
CA SER A 72 6.10 -8.67 -2.93
C SER A 72 6.19 -8.60 -1.39
N SER A 73 5.11 -8.99 -0.71
CA SER A 73 5.02 -9.12 0.74
C SER A 73 5.96 -10.21 1.24
N MET A 74 5.95 -11.37 0.59
CA MET A 74 6.87 -12.47 0.93
C MET A 74 8.33 -12.03 0.74
N THR A 75 8.64 -11.30 -0.33
CA THR A 75 10.02 -10.86 -0.60
C THR A 75 10.52 -9.84 0.44
N ILE A 76 9.70 -8.92 0.92
CA ILE A 76 10.15 -7.96 1.95
C ILE A 76 10.39 -8.66 3.31
N ALA A 77 9.60 -9.67 3.67
CA ALA A 77 9.84 -10.49 4.86
C ALA A 77 11.17 -11.27 4.76
N MET A 78 11.49 -11.81 3.57
CA MET A 78 12.79 -12.44 3.31
C MET A 78 13.95 -11.43 3.37
N ALA A 79 13.73 -10.19 2.93
CA ALA A 79 14.73 -9.12 3.05
C ALA A 79 15.06 -8.79 4.51
N LEU A 80 14.04 -8.73 5.37
CA LEU A 80 14.22 -8.50 6.80
C LEU A 80 15.03 -9.63 7.44
N THR A 81 14.69 -10.88 7.13
CA THR A 81 15.42 -12.05 7.64
C THR A 81 16.88 -12.10 7.13
N ALA A 82 17.11 -11.74 5.87
CA ALA A 82 18.46 -11.65 5.31
C ALA A 82 19.29 -10.57 6.02
N THR A 83 18.67 -9.44 6.37
CA THR A 83 19.31 -8.37 7.14
C THR A 83 19.65 -8.81 8.56
N GLN A 84 18.75 -9.55 9.23
CA GLN A 84 19.02 -10.15 10.54
C GLN A 84 20.17 -11.18 10.51
N LYS A 85 20.33 -11.89 9.39
CA LYS A 85 21.43 -12.84 9.16
C LYS A 85 22.74 -12.18 8.67
N ASN A 86 22.83 -10.85 8.71
CA ASN A 86 23.98 -10.09 8.22
C ASN A 86 24.35 -10.39 6.75
N ASP A 87 23.36 -10.69 5.89
CA ASP A 87 23.53 -10.87 4.44
C ASP A 87 22.90 -9.68 3.68
N PRO A 88 23.60 -8.53 3.60
CA PRO A 88 23.05 -7.33 2.96
C PRO A 88 22.89 -7.50 1.45
N LYS A 89 23.63 -8.43 0.82
CA LYS A 89 23.50 -8.67 -0.62
C LYS A 89 22.12 -9.27 -0.93
N ARG A 90 21.72 -10.30 -0.18
CA ARG A 90 20.39 -10.89 -0.33
C ARG A 90 19.28 -9.92 0.04
N ALA A 91 19.46 -9.14 1.11
CA ALA A 91 18.50 -8.11 1.50
C ALA A 91 18.25 -7.10 0.37
N LEU A 92 19.29 -6.58 -0.29
CA LEU A 92 19.16 -5.66 -1.41
C LEU A 92 18.43 -6.27 -2.60
N VAL A 93 18.70 -7.54 -2.93
CA VAL A 93 17.99 -8.24 -4.02
C VAL A 93 16.50 -8.34 -3.71
N PHE A 94 16.14 -8.75 -2.49
CA PHE A 94 14.74 -8.90 -2.10
C PHE A 94 13.99 -7.56 -2.06
N ILE A 95 14.59 -6.50 -1.52
CA ILE A 95 13.99 -5.15 -1.54
C ILE A 95 13.81 -4.66 -2.99
N GLY A 96 14.80 -4.92 -3.86
CA GLY A 96 14.71 -4.58 -5.28
C GLY A 96 13.56 -5.31 -6.00
N ILE A 97 13.35 -6.59 -5.69
CA ILE A 97 12.21 -7.36 -6.22
C ILE A 97 10.89 -6.76 -5.74
N THR A 98 10.75 -6.43 -4.45
CA THR A 98 9.54 -5.79 -3.91
C THR A 98 9.24 -4.48 -4.62
N LEU A 99 10.25 -3.61 -4.81
CA LEU A 99 10.09 -2.34 -5.52
C LEU A 99 9.66 -2.51 -6.98
N PHE A 100 10.20 -3.53 -7.67
CA PHE A 100 9.79 -3.85 -9.03
C PHE A 100 8.33 -4.32 -9.11
N CYS A 101 7.92 -5.22 -8.20
CA CYS A 101 6.53 -5.67 -8.10
C CYS A 101 5.57 -4.50 -7.81
N ALA A 102 5.94 -3.59 -6.91
CA ALA A 102 5.18 -2.39 -6.61
C ALA A 102 5.00 -1.47 -7.82
N LEU A 103 6.08 -1.26 -8.58
CA LEU A 103 6.05 -0.46 -9.80
C LEU A 103 5.13 -1.10 -10.85
N ALA A 104 5.24 -2.42 -11.05
CA ALA A 104 4.40 -3.17 -11.98
C ALA A 104 2.91 -3.04 -11.61
N PHE A 105 2.57 -3.12 -10.32
CA PHE A 105 1.23 -2.88 -9.82
C PHE A 105 0.74 -1.46 -10.16
N LEU A 106 1.54 -0.44 -9.87
CA LEU A 106 1.17 0.96 -10.09
C LEU A 106 0.97 1.27 -11.59
N VAL A 107 1.83 0.74 -12.45
CA VAL A 107 1.72 0.89 -13.92
C VAL A 107 0.46 0.21 -14.43
N ASN A 108 0.17 -1.02 -13.98
CA ASN A 108 -1.04 -1.72 -14.39
C ASN A 108 -2.30 -0.96 -13.96
N LYS A 109 -2.31 -0.42 -12.74
CA LYS A 109 -3.40 0.44 -12.25
C LYS A 109 -3.53 1.74 -13.02
N TYR A 110 -2.43 2.37 -13.38
CA TYR A 110 -2.43 3.58 -14.19
C TYR A 110 -3.10 3.34 -15.55
N PHE A 111 -2.83 2.21 -16.22
CA PHE A 111 -3.50 1.86 -17.46
C PHE A 111 -4.99 1.57 -17.28
N GLU A 112 -5.38 0.87 -16.20
CA GLU A 112 -6.79 0.60 -15.88
C GLU A 112 -7.58 1.90 -15.61
N TRP A 113 -6.97 2.85 -14.90
CA TRP A 113 -7.53 4.18 -14.67
C TRP A 113 -7.59 5.01 -15.96
N GLY A 114 -6.50 5.02 -16.75
CA GLY A 114 -6.43 5.76 -18.01
C GLY A 114 -7.53 5.34 -18.98
N HIS A 115 -7.76 4.04 -19.13
CA HIS A 115 -8.83 3.53 -20.00
C HIS A 115 -10.23 3.90 -19.49
N LYS A 116 -10.45 3.95 -18.17
CA LYS A 116 -11.72 4.40 -17.57
C LYS A 116 -11.94 5.92 -17.68
N ILE A 117 -10.87 6.71 -17.63
CA ILE A 117 -10.90 8.17 -17.83
C ILE A 117 -11.20 8.50 -19.31
N GLU A 118 -10.65 7.75 -20.26
CA GLU A 118 -10.96 7.89 -21.68
C GLU A 118 -12.43 7.58 -22.00
N HIS A 119 -13.05 6.64 -21.26
CA HIS A 119 -14.49 6.37 -21.34
C HIS A 119 -15.37 7.37 -20.56
N GLY A 120 -14.79 8.41 -19.98
CA GLY A 120 -15.54 9.49 -19.33
C GLY A 120 -16.13 9.13 -17.96
N LEU A 121 -15.67 8.07 -17.31
CA LEU A 121 -16.12 7.64 -15.98
C LEU A 121 -15.15 8.15 -14.90
N TYR A 122 -15.10 9.47 -14.68
CA TYR A 122 -14.28 10.08 -13.61
C TYR A 122 -15.10 11.08 -12.77
N PRO A 123 -14.71 11.32 -11.50
CA PRO A 123 -15.34 12.35 -10.65
C PRO A 123 -15.31 13.73 -11.30
N GLY A 124 -16.47 14.21 -11.77
CA GLY A 124 -16.62 15.50 -12.45
C GLY A 124 -16.68 15.45 -13.98
N SER A 125 -16.87 14.28 -14.60
CA SER A 125 -17.10 14.18 -16.04
C SER A 125 -18.49 14.70 -16.45
N THR A 126 -18.63 15.08 -17.73
CA THR A 126 -19.89 15.55 -18.33
C THR A 126 -21.00 14.49 -18.38
N LEU A 127 -20.69 13.20 -18.13
CA LEU A 127 -21.64 12.08 -18.12
C LEU A 127 -22.17 11.76 -16.71
N MET A 128 -21.48 12.19 -15.65
CA MET A 128 -21.88 11.96 -14.26
C MET A 128 -23.31 12.41 -13.90
N PRO A 129 -23.82 13.56 -14.40
CA PRO A 129 -25.19 13.99 -14.09
C PRO A 129 -26.28 13.09 -14.68
N PHE A 130 -25.94 12.21 -15.63
CA PHE A 130 -26.88 11.34 -16.34
C PHE A 130 -26.83 9.88 -15.88
N LEU A 131 -25.88 9.51 -14.99
CA LEU A 131 -25.83 8.18 -14.39
C LEU A 131 -26.71 8.06 -13.15
N ASP A 132 -27.24 6.86 -12.94
CA ASP A 132 -28.01 6.52 -11.74
C ASP A 132 -27.19 6.73 -10.46
N ARG A 133 -27.83 7.17 -9.37
CA ARG A 133 -27.14 7.59 -8.13
C ARG A 133 -26.22 6.49 -7.58
N GLY A 134 -26.60 5.24 -7.72
CA GLY A 134 -25.79 4.09 -7.29
C GLY A 134 -24.48 3.92 -8.07
N HIS A 135 -24.48 4.16 -9.38
CA HIS A 135 -23.27 4.07 -10.21
C HIS A 135 -22.30 5.21 -9.88
N LEU A 136 -22.81 6.43 -9.69
CA LEU A 136 -22.00 7.59 -9.32
C LEU A 136 -21.29 7.38 -7.98
N LEU A 137 -22.02 6.84 -6.99
CA LEU A 137 -21.47 6.54 -5.67
C LEU A 137 -20.42 5.42 -5.73
N TYR A 138 -20.66 4.36 -6.50
CA TYR A 138 -19.70 3.26 -6.67
C TYR A 138 -18.38 3.77 -7.25
N PHE A 139 -18.41 4.48 -8.38
CA PHE A 139 -17.19 4.98 -9.01
C PHE A 139 -16.48 6.02 -8.13
N SER A 140 -17.22 6.91 -7.47
CA SER A 140 -16.62 7.91 -6.57
C SER A 140 -15.88 7.25 -5.40
N LEU A 141 -16.49 6.26 -4.76
CA LEU A 141 -15.87 5.48 -3.68
C LEU A 141 -14.72 4.63 -4.21
N TYR A 142 -14.86 4.03 -5.39
CA TYR A 142 -13.80 3.28 -6.05
C TYR A 142 -12.55 4.13 -6.26
N PHE A 143 -12.67 5.29 -6.92
CA PHE A 143 -11.53 6.19 -7.15
C PHE A 143 -10.94 6.72 -5.86
N PHE A 144 -11.78 7.04 -4.87
CA PHE A 144 -11.31 7.52 -3.58
C PHE A 144 -10.52 6.46 -2.81
N MET A 145 -11.07 5.26 -2.64
CA MET A 145 -10.41 4.17 -1.89
C MET A 145 -9.16 3.66 -2.62
N THR A 146 -9.23 3.44 -3.93
CA THR A 146 -8.07 2.98 -4.71
C THR A 146 -7.02 4.07 -4.87
N GLY A 147 -7.42 5.34 -4.95
CA GLY A 147 -6.51 6.49 -4.99
C GLY A 147 -5.76 6.70 -3.68
N LEU A 148 -6.47 6.64 -2.54
CA LEU A 148 -5.82 6.65 -1.22
C LEU A 148 -4.85 5.47 -1.07
N HIS A 149 -5.24 4.28 -1.53
CA HIS A 149 -4.35 3.12 -1.50
C HIS A 149 -3.12 3.31 -2.40
N ALA A 150 -3.28 3.87 -3.61
CA ALA A 150 -2.16 4.18 -4.50
C ALA A 150 -1.18 5.18 -3.85
N LEU A 151 -1.70 6.19 -3.13
CA LEU A 151 -0.88 7.11 -2.36
C LEU A 151 -0.05 6.37 -1.29
N HIS A 152 -0.66 5.44 -0.57
CA HIS A 152 0.04 4.61 0.42
C HIS A 152 1.14 3.75 -0.20
N ILE A 153 0.89 3.14 -1.37
CA ILE A 153 1.92 2.40 -2.12
C ILE A 153 3.10 3.33 -2.45
N ILE A 154 2.85 4.53 -2.95
CA ILE A 154 3.91 5.50 -3.31
C ILE A 154 4.75 5.87 -2.08
N ILE A 155 4.10 6.13 -0.94
CA ILE A 155 4.79 6.41 0.32
C ILE A 155 5.61 5.19 0.76
N GLY A 156 5.03 4.00 0.73
CA GLY A 156 5.71 2.74 1.05
C GLY A 156 6.91 2.47 0.16
N MET A 157 6.80 2.72 -1.14
CA MET A 157 7.89 2.57 -2.11
C MET A 157 9.02 3.52 -1.77
N THR A 158 8.69 4.76 -1.42
CA THR A 158 9.68 5.77 -1.00
C THR A 158 10.43 5.31 0.25
N LEU A 159 9.73 4.78 1.25
CA LEU A 159 10.34 4.21 2.47
C LEU A 159 11.25 3.02 2.15
N LEU A 160 10.83 2.11 1.26
CA LEU A 160 11.63 0.98 0.83
C LEU A 160 12.88 1.40 0.04
N VAL A 161 12.79 2.44 -0.79
CA VAL A 161 13.95 3.02 -1.49
C VAL A 161 14.95 3.61 -0.50
N VAL A 162 14.50 4.34 0.52
CA VAL A 162 15.37 4.85 1.59
C VAL A 162 16.06 3.71 2.33
N CYS A 163 15.32 2.64 2.64
CA CYS A 163 15.88 1.43 3.26
C CYS A 163 16.92 0.76 2.35
N TYR A 164 16.65 0.65 1.05
CA TYR A 164 17.58 0.10 0.06
C TYR A 164 18.92 0.85 0.06
N PHE A 165 18.89 2.20 0.01
CA PHE A 165 20.11 3.00 0.03
C PHE A 165 20.86 2.90 1.35
N LYS A 166 20.16 2.82 2.49
CA LYS A 166 20.80 2.59 3.80
C LYS A 166 21.50 1.24 3.89
N VAL A 167 20.85 0.16 3.45
CA VAL A 167 21.47 -1.19 3.39
C VAL A 167 22.69 -1.17 2.47
N LYS A 168 22.59 -0.51 1.31
CA LYS A 168 23.68 -0.41 0.32
C LYS A 168 24.90 0.34 0.85
N SER A 169 24.69 1.37 1.65
CA SER A 169 25.77 2.19 2.23
C SER A 169 26.60 1.45 3.30
N LYS A 170 26.31 0.18 3.60
CA LYS A 170 26.92 -0.61 4.70
C LYS A 170 26.81 0.04 6.09
N ASN A 171 25.97 1.07 6.22
CA ASN A 171 25.76 1.80 7.46
C ASN A 171 24.79 1.07 8.39
N ILE A 172 24.19 -0.05 7.93
CA ILE A 172 23.39 -0.92 8.77
C ILE A 172 24.31 -1.93 9.46
N ASN A 173 24.82 -1.51 10.60
CA ASN A 173 25.24 -2.43 11.65
C ASN A 173 23.97 -3.01 12.30
N SER A 174 24.01 -4.19 12.92
CA SER A 174 22.84 -4.92 13.46
C SER A 174 21.93 -4.16 14.46
N LYS A 175 22.18 -2.88 14.74
CA LYS A 175 21.28 -1.98 15.45
C LYS A 175 20.21 -1.34 14.55
N ASP A 176 20.46 -1.06 13.26
CA ASP A 176 19.56 -0.22 12.43
C ASP A 176 18.40 -0.96 11.73
N TYR A 177 18.15 -2.24 12.06
CA TYR A 177 17.09 -3.02 11.42
C TYR A 177 15.68 -2.54 11.76
N VAL A 178 15.50 -1.78 12.84
CA VAL A 178 14.19 -1.25 13.27
C VAL A 178 13.54 -0.38 12.19
N LEU A 179 14.33 0.37 11.42
CA LEU A 179 13.80 1.15 10.29
C LEU A 179 13.30 0.25 9.16
N LEU A 180 14.05 -0.81 8.84
CA LEU A 180 13.65 -1.79 7.83
C LEU A 180 12.45 -2.61 8.29
N GLU A 181 12.39 -2.96 9.57
CA GLU A 181 11.28 -3.64 10.21
C GLU A 181 10.01 -2.79 10.14
N ASN A 182 10.07 -1.52 10.55
CA ASN A 182 8.94 -0.59 10.43
C ASN A 182 8.51 -0.37 8.98
N GLY A 183 9.47 -0.25 8.05
CA GLY A 183 9.19 -0.15 6.61
C GLY A 183 8.52 -1.41 6.05
N ALA A 184 8.94 -2.60 6.49
CA ALA A 184 8.32 -3.86 6.11
C ALA A 184 6.91 -3.99 6.71
N LEU A 185 6.71 -3.62 7.98
CA LEU A 185 5.39 -3.58 8.62
C LEU A 185 4.43 -2.63 7.88
N TYR A 186 4.92 -1.46 7.44
CA TYR A 186 4.14 -0.53 6.62
C TYR A 186 3.73 -1.19 5.30
N TRP A 187 4.68 -1.83 4.61
CA TRP A 187 4.41 -2.51 3.35
C TRP A 187 3.38 -3.62 3.50
N HIS A 188 3.49 -4.44 4.56
CA HIS A 188 2.52 -5.48 4.87
C HIS A 188 1.13 -4.93 5.16
N LEU A 189 1.01 -3.79 5.84
CA LEU A 189 -0.28 -3.13 6.05
C LEU A 189 -0.90 -2.71 4.72
N VAL A 190 -0.12 -2.09 3.83
CA VAL A 190 -0.59 -1.67 2.51
C VAL A 190 -1.09 -2.89 1.72
N ASP A 191 -0.32 -3.97 1.67
CA ASP A 191 -0.74 -5.22 1.03
C ASP A 191 -2.03 -5.78 1.64
N LEU A 192 -2.16 -5.77 2.98
CA LEU A 192 -3.35 -6.22 3.69
C LEU A 192 -4.58 -5.42 3.29
N ILE A 193 -4.48 -4.08 3.20
CA ILE A 193 -5.59 -3.23 2.75
C ILE A 193 -6.04 -3.64 1.35
N TRP A 194 -5.10 -3.92 0.44
CA TRP A 194 -5.44 -4.36 -0.91
C TRP A 194 -6.15 -5.70 -0.95
N ILE A 195 -5.73 -6.66 -0.12
CA ILE A 195 -6.36 -7.99 -0.01
C ILE A 195 -7.83 -7.87 0.38
N PHE A 196 -8.23 -6.86 1.16
CA PHE A 196 -9.64 -6.61 1.46
C PHE A 196 -10.35 -5.79 0.38
N LEU A 197 -9.67 -4.79 -0.20
CA LEU A 197 -10.23 -3.92 -1.22
C LEU A 197 -10.57 -4.70 -2.50
N PHE A 198 -9.68 -5.60 -2.94
CA PHE A 198 -9.87 -6.34 -4.19
C PHE A 198 -11.16 -7.19 -4.19
N PRO A 199 -11.41 -8.11 -3.23
CA PRO A 199 -12.66 -8.86 -3.21
C PRO A 199 -13.88 -7.95 -3.07
N LEU A 200 -13.82 -6.96 -2.18
CA LEU A 200 -14.95 -6.07 -1.89
C LEU A 200 -15.44 -5.30 -3.13
N MET A 201 -14.52 -4.90 -4.01
CA MET A 201 -14.82 -4.14 -5.22
C MET A 201 -15.00 -5.00 -6.48
N TYR A 202 -14.14 -6.01 -6.68
CA TYR A 202 -14.06 -6.77 -7.93
C TYR A 202 -14.81 -8.10 -7.91
N LEU A 203 -14.97 -8.74 -6.74
CA LEU A 203 -15.32 -10.16 -6.67
C LEU A 203 -16.69 -10.38 -6.03
N ILE A 204 -17.06 -9.54 -5.07
CA ILE A 204 -18.37 -9.60 -4.45
C ILE A 204 -19.30 -8.67 -5.26
N THR A 205 -19.93 -9.26 -6.27
CA THR A 205 -21.02 -8.67 -7.07
C THR A 205 -22.36 -8.66 -6.35
#